data_AF-W1YGC7-F1
#
_entry.id   AF-W1YGC7-F1
#
_cell.length_a   1.000
_cell.length_b   1.000
_cell.length_c   1.000
_cell.angle_alpha   90.00
_cell.angle_beta   90.00
_cell.angle_gamma   90.00
#
_symmetry.space_group_name_H-M   'P 1'
#
loop_
_entity.id
_entity.type
_entity.pdbx_description
1 polymer ?
#
loop_
_entity_poly.entity_id
_entity_poly.type
_entity_poly.pdbx_seq_one_letter_code
_entity_poly.pdbx_strand_id
1 'polypeptide(L)' 'TIARVVSCISPAKFHECFINWMRDCHSSDDKDVIAIDGKTLRHSYDKSRRRGAIHVISALSTMHSLVIG' A
#
# COMPACT_ATOMS: atom_id res chain seq x y z
N THR A 1 0.17 2.45 -26.16
CA THR A 1 -0.04 1.72 -24.89
C THR A 1 -0.17 2.74 -23.77
N ILE A 2 -0.79 2.38 -22.64
CA ILE A 2 -0.93 3.28 -21.50
C ILE A 2 0.42 3.79 -20.99
N ALA A 3 1.46 2.95 -21.04
CA ALA A 3 2.82 3.31 -20.67
C ALA A 3 3.37 4.49 -21.49
N ARG A 4 3.10 4.56 -22.80
CA ARG A 4 3.54 5.69 -23.65
C ARG A 4 2.85 7.00 -23.28
N VAL A 5 1.58 6.94 -22.89
CA VAL A 5 0.83 8.13 -22.45
C VAL A 5 1.36 8.61 -21.11
N VAL A 6 1.54 7.71 -20.14
CA VAL A 6 2.09 8.05 -18.81
C VAL A 6 3.52 8.59 -18.91
N SER A 7 4.36 8.02 -19.79
CA SER A 7 5.75 8.48 -19.97
C SER A 7 5.88 9.89 -20.54
N CYS A 8 4.82 10.41 -21.18
CA CYS A 8 4.80 11.77 -21.72
C CYS A 8 4.39 12.82 -20.68
N ILE A 9 3.92 12.40 -19.49
CA ILE A 9 3.49 13.31 -18.43
C ILE A 9 4.71 13.71 -17.60
N SER A 10 4.82 15.00 -17.27
CA SER A 10 5.82 15.47 -16.30
C SER A 10 5.65 14.75 -14.96
N PRO A 11 6.69 14.12 -14.40
CA PRO A 11 6.61 13.44 -13.11
C PRO A 11 6.12 14.35 -11.98
N ALA A 12 6.55 15.61 -11.97
CA ALA A 12 6.12 16.60 -10.98
C ALA A 12 4.62 16.90 -11.06
N LYS A 13 4.09 17.10 -12.28
CA LYS A 13 2.66 17.32 -12.48
C LYS A 13 1.82 16.10 -12.16
N PHE A 14 2.31 14.91 -12.53
CA PHE A 14 1.65 13.66 -12.17
C PHE A 14 1.54 13.50 -10.66
N HIS A 15 2.64 13.76 -9.94
CA HIS A 15 2.68 13.72 -8.49
C HIS A 15 1.67 14.68 -7.85
N GLU A 16 1.63 15.94 -8.30
CA GLU A 16 0.68 16.93 -7.81
C GLU A 16 -0.78 16.52 -8.05
N CYS A 17 -1.12 16.13 -9.29
CA CYS A 17 -2.46 15.67 -9.64
C CYS A 17 -2.88 14.43 -8.85
N PHE A 18 -1.95 13.48 -8.66
CA PHE A 18 -2.20 12.27 -7.89
C PHE A 18 -2.49 12.58 -6.42
N ILE A 19 -1.72 13.48 -5.78
CA ILE A 19 -1.98 13.90 -4.40
C ILE A 19 -3.34 14.58 -4.29
N ASN A 20 -3.67 15.49 -5.21
CA ASN A 20 -4.94 16.20 -5.17
C ASN A 20 -6.11 15.24 -5.35
N TRP A 21 -6.02 14.31 -6.31
CA TRP A 21 -7.02 13.26 -6.49
C TRP A 21 -7.17 12.38 -5.23
N MET A 22 -6.06 11.97 -4.62
CA MET A 22 -6.09 11.22 -3.37
C MET A 22 -6.80 12.03 -2.27
N ARG A 23 -6.49 13.32 -2.12
CA ARG A 23 -7.14 14.18 -1.12
C ARG A 23 -8.64 14.32 -1.37
N ASP A 24 -9.06 14.49 -2.62
CA ASP A 24 -10.48 14.58 -3.00
C ASP A 24 -11.23 13.29 -2.67
N CYS A 25 -10.63 12.12 -2.93
CA CYS A 25 -11.18 10.81 -2.55
C CYS A 25 -11.35 10.63 -1.03
N HIS A 26 -10.61 11.39 -0.21
CA HIS A 26 -10.66 11.32 1.26
C HIS A 26 -11.52 12.45 1.88
N SER A 27 -12.13 13.32 1.08
CA SER A 27 -12.91 14.47 1.58
C SER A 27 -14.31 14.11 2.09
N SER A 28 -14.78 12.88 1.87
CA SER A 28 -16.19 12.49 2.05
C SER A 28 -16.48 11.47 3.16
N ASP A 29 -15.47 10.90 3.82
CA ASP A 29 -15.70 9.94 4.91
C ASP A 29 -14.78 10.27 6.10
N ASP A 30 -15.40 10.66 7.22
CA ASP A 30 -14.78 10.89 8.54
C ASP A 30 -14.28 9.58 9.19
N LYS A 31 -13.90 8.60 8.35
CA LYS A 31 -13.52 7.25 8.73
C LYS A 31 -12.03 7.07 8.48
N ASP A 32 -11.37 6.42 9.41
CA ASP A 32 -9.96 6.08 9.28
C ASP A 32 -9.71 5.18 8.06
N VAL A 33 -8.63 5.47 7.34
CA VAL A 33 -8.14 4.62 6.26
C VAL A 33 -6.98 3.80 6.82
N ILE A 34 -7.22 2.49 6.96
CA ILE A 34 -6.21 1.54 7.42
C ILE A 34 -5.47 0.95 6.22
N ALA A 35 -4.19 1.30 6.08
CA ALA A 35 -3.33 0.67 5.09
C ALA A 35 -2.92 -0.74 5.56
N ILE A 36 -3.23 -1.77 4.77
CA ILE A 36 -2.86 -3.16 5.06
C ILE A 36 -1.85 -3.63 4.01
N ASP A 37 -0.69 -4.08 4.46
CA ASP A 37 0.37 -4.65 3.63
C ASP A 37 0.80 -6.03 4.14
N GLY A 38 1.02 -6.98 3.23
CA GLY A 38 1.38 -8.35 3.55
C GLY A 38 2.67 -8.76 2.85
N LYS A 39 3.67 -9.19 3.62
CA LYS A 39 4.94 -9.73 3.10
C LYS A 39 5.06 -11.20 3.46
N THR A 40 5.52 -12.02 2.51
CA THR A 40 5.86 -13.42 2.78
C THR A 40 7.36 -13.57 2.85
N LEU A 41 7.88 -14.10 3.96
CA LEU A 41 9.32 -14.24 4.15
C LEU A 41 9.89 -15.32 3.22
N ARG A 42 10.90 -14.96 2.42
CA ARG A 42 11.54 -15.89 1.49
C ARG A 42 12.22 -17.03 2.24
N HIS A 43 12.08 -18.26 1.74
CA HIS A 43 12.64 -19.50 2.33
C HIS A 43 12.15 -19.85 3.75
N SER A 44 11.07 -19.22 4.22
CA SER A 44 10.48 -19.55 5.53
C SER A 44 9.60 -20.81 5.51
N TYR A 45 9.30 -21.34 4.33
CA TYR A 45 8.57 -22.59 4.19
C TYR A 45 9.45 -23.77 4.61
N ASP A 46 8.89 -24.73 5.33
CA ASP A 46 9.60 -25.94 5.74
C ASP A 46 8.72 -27.16 5.47
N LYS A 47 8.94 -27.80 4.32
CA LYS A 47 8.22 -29.02 3.91
C LYS A 47 8.51 -30.19 4.84
N SER A 48 9.73 -30.29 5.37
CA SER A 48 10.14 -31.41 6.23
C SER A 48 9.33 -31.44 7.52
N ARG A 49 8.97 -30.24 8.02
CA ARG A 49 8.14 -30.05 9.23
C ARG A 49 6.68 -29.73 8.92
N ARG A 50 6.26 -29.83 7.65
CA ARG A 50 4.91 -29.48 7.17
C ARG A 50 4.46 -28.06 7.58
N ARG A 51 5.40 -27.10 7.60
CA ARG A 51 5.11 -25.69 7.91
C ARG A 51 5.03 -24.87 6.63
N GLY A 52 3.98 -24.05 6.52
CA GLY A 52 3.83 -23.05 5.48
C GLY A 52 4.86 -21.92 5.60
N ALA A 53 4.90 -21.02 4.61
CA ALA A 53 5.71 -19.82 4.68
C ALA A 53 5.19 -18.87 5.78
N ILE A 54 6.10 -18.09 6.37
CA ILE A 54 5.76 -17.03 7.31
C ILE A 54 5.20 -15.85 6.53
N HIS A 55 3.97 -15.46 6.88
CA HIS A 55 3.32 -14.26 6.40
C HIS A 55 3.35 -13.20 7.50
N VAL A 56 3.94 -12.04 7.20
CA VAL A 56 3.97 -10.86 8.05
C VAL A 56 2.94 -9.88 7.49
N ILE A 57 2.04 -9.38 8.34
CA ILE A 57 0.98 -8.47 7.94
C ILE A 57 1.14 -7.21 8.78
N SER A 58 1.27 -6.06 8.12
CA SER A 58 1.28 -4.75 8.77
C SER A 58 0.00 -3.98 8.48
N ALA A 59 -0.55 -3.34 9.50
CA ALA A 59 -1.65 -2.39 9.43
C ALA A 59 -1.21 -1.03 9.98
N LEU A 60 -1.44 0.04 9.21
CA LEU A 60 -1.13 1.42 9.59
C LEU A 60 -2.42 2.27 9.57
N SER A 61 -2.70 2.91 10.70
CA SER A 61 -3.69 3.97 10.84
C SER A 61 -2.97 5.31 10.93
N THR A 62 -3.25 6.21 9.98
CA THR A 62 -2.74 7.58 10.08
C THR A 62 -3.55 8.38 11.11
N MET A 63 -4.85 8.13 11.23
CA MET A 63 -5.74 8.86 12.14
C MET A 63 -5.41 8.61 13.61
N HIS A 64 -5.07 7.36 13.95
CA HIS A 64 -4.76 6.95 15.33
C HIS A 64 -3.25 6.88 15.62
N SER A 65 -2.39 7.27 14.68
CA SER A 65 -0.93 7.14 14.79
C SER A 65 -0.50 5.74 15.27
N LEU A 66 -1.16 4.71 14.76
CA LEU A 66 -1.02 3.32 15.22
C LEU A 66 -0.47 2.45 14.10
N VAL A 67 0.52 1.62 14.45
CA VAL A 67 1.09 0.59 13.58
C VAL A 67 1.06 -0.75 14.30
N ILE A 68 0.58 -1.79 13.62
CA ILE A 68 0.63 -3.19 14.07
C ILE A 68 1.28 -4.00 12.97
N GLY A 69 2.32 -4.79 13.26
CA GLY A 69 3.04 -5.59 12.25
C GLY A 69 4.05 -6.55 12.83
#